data_AF-A1ZXJ6-F1
#
_entry.id   AF-A1ZXJ6-F1
#
_cell.length_a   1.000
_cell.length_b   1.000
_cell.length_c   1.000
_cell.angle_alpha   90.00
_cell.angle_beta   90.00
_cell.angle_gamma   90.00
#
_symmetry.space_group_name_H-M   'P 1'
#
loop_
_entity.id
_entity.type
_entity.pdbx_description
1 polymer ?
#
loop_
_entity_poly.entity_id
_entity_poly.type
_entity_poly.pdbx_seq_one_letter_code
_entity_poly.pdbx_strand_id
1 'polypeptide(L)'
;MAIWQYNFIVVPRKYLINSEVKVSFDKDGFLDDETYWLNDKVNCDLFGEISTVLPKAKPWHKDLTLFGRQDSNCFEVYSEYGLVESVSFRIDFTTLYKDILDFILEFLRLHDFLIIDEQGYSSSLDSSEIKMLIENSKQFHKYKALSSSI
;
A
#
# COMPACT_ATOMS: atom_id res chain seq x y z
N MET A 1 2.66 -4.96 12.44
CA MET A 1 3.53 -4.01 11.71
C MET A 1 4.38 -3.23 12.70
N ALA A 2 5.55 -2.74 12.27
CA ALA A 2 6.37 -1.88 13.11
C ALA A 2 5.69 -0.51 13.33
N ILE A 3 5.95 0.12 14.47
CA ILE A 3 5.32 1.41 14.82
C ILE A 3 5.79 2.58 13.93
N TRP A 4 6.87 2.40 13.17
CA TRP A 4 7.46 3.40 12.28
C TRP A 4 7.04 3.24 10.81
N GLN A 5 6.05 2.39 10.56
CA GLN A 5 5.56 2.09 9.23
C GLN A 5 4.06 2.36 9.13
N TYR A 6 3.61 2.74 7.93
CA TYR A 6 2.19 2.92 7.59
C TYR A 6 1.86 2.14 6.32
N ASN A 7 0.75 1.39 6.31
CA ASN A 7 0.35 0.55 5.18
C ASN A 7 -0.83 1.14 4.41
N PHE A 8 -0.78 0.95 3.09
CA PHE A 8 -1.87 1.26 2.19
C PHE A 8 -2.18 0.04 1.34
N ILE A 9 -3.46 -0.14 1.04
CA ILE A 9 -3.93 -1.12 0.06
C ILE A 9 -4.25 -0.39 -1.23
N VAL A 10 -3.94 -1.02 -2.35
CA VAL A 10 -4.25 -0.52 -3.68
C VAL A 10 -5.46 -1.29 -4.20
N VAL A 11 -6.39 -0.61 -4.85
CA VAL A 11 -7.55 -1.25 -5.51
C VAL A 11 -7.88 -0.57 -6.84
N PRO A 12 -8.52 -1.28 -7.80
CA PRO A 12 -9.03 -0.65 -9.01
C PRO A 12 -10.12 0.39 -8.72
N ARG A 13 -9.99 1.59 -9.29
CA ARG A 13 -10.93 2.71 -9.01
C ARG A 13 -12.37 2.34 -9.29
N LYS A 14 -12.60 1.52 -10.32
CA LYS A 14 -13.94 1.16 -10.79
C LYS A 14 -14.84 0.52 -9.73
N TYR A 15 -14.28 -0.08 -8.68
CA TYR A 15 -15.04 -0.68 -7.60
C TYR A 15 -15.39 0.28 -6.46
N LEU A 16 -14.88 1.52 -6.50
CA LEU A 16 -15.09 2.54 -5.47
C LEU A 16 -15.91 3.75 -5.95
N ILE A 17 -16.48 3.70 -7.16
CA ILE A 17 -17.08 4.87 -7.85
C ILE A 17 -18.29 5.48 -7.10
N ASN A 18 -19.00 4.75 -6.23
CA ASN A 18 -20.28 5.19 -5.66
C ASN A 18 -20.50 4.92 -4.17
N SER A 19 -19.47 4.61 -3.39
CA SER A 19 -19.67 4.23 -1.99
C SER A 19 -18.56 4.75 -1.07
N GLU A 20 -18.98 5.22 0.11
CA GLU A 20 -18.18 5.19 1.33
C GLU A 20 -17.82 3.72 1.60
N VAL A 21 -16.87 3.17 0.85
CA VAL A 21 -16.49 1.77 0.99
C VAL A 21 -15.78 1.63 2.33
N LYS A 22 -16.54 1.18 3.31
CA LYS A 22 -16.00 0.54 4.50
C LYS A 22 -15.57 -0.85 4.05
N VAL A 23 -14.30 -0.97 3.67
CA VAL A 23 -13.71 -2.27 3.29
C VAL A 23 -13.94 -3.24 4.44
N SER A 24 -14.33 -4.47 4.10
CA SER A 24 -14.49 -5.54 5.08
C SER A 24 -13.13 -5.96 5.60
N PHE A 25 -13.00 -5.96 6.92
CA PHE A 25 -11.88 -6.62 7.58
C PHE A 25 -12.22 -8.10 7.76
N ASP A 26 -11.25 -8.96 7.53
CA ASP A 26 -11.33 -10.37 7.88
C ASP A 26 -11.36 -10.56 9.40
N LYS A 27 -11.42 -11.83 9.82
CA LYS A 27 -11.51 -12.19 11.25
C LYS A 27 -10.27 -11.82 12.05
N ASP A 28 -9.14 -11.62 11.36
CA ASP A 28 -7.85 -11.27 11.95
C ASP A 28 -7.58 -9.76 11.90
N GLY A 29 -8.53 -8.98 11.35
CA GLY A 29 -8.46 -7.52 11.28
C GLY A 29 -7.63 -7.01 10.10
N PHE A 30 -7.36 -7.85 9.10
CA PHE A 30 -6.77 -7.42 7.83
C PHE A 30 -7.87 -7.07 6.84
N LEU A 31 -7.63 -6.06 6.02
CA LEU A 31 -8.55 -5.69 4.95
C LEU A 31 -8.56 -6.81 3.90
N ASP A 32 -9.74 -7.35 3.59
CA ASP A 32 -9.93 -8.32 2.51
C ASP A 32 -10.09 -7.56 1.20
N ASP A 33 -8.98 -7.43 0.44
CA ASP A 33 -8.95 -6.72 -0.84
C ASP A 33 -9.04 -7.63 -2.07
N GLU A 34 -9.05 -8.96 -1.88
CA GLU A 34 -9.12 -9.96 -2.95
C GLU A 34 -10.36 -9.77 -3.84
N THR A 35 -11.48 -9.42 -3.20
CA THR A 35 -12.76 -9.19 -3.88
C THR A 35 -12.68 -8.10 -4.96
N TYR A 36 -11.77 -7.12 -4.82
CA TYR A 36 -11.60 -6.05 -5.81
C TYR A 36 -10.80 -6.51 -7.04
N TRP A 37 -9.98 -7.55 -6.92
CA TRP A 37 -9.10 -7.99 -8.00
C TRP A 37 -9.66 -9.15 -8.83
N LEU A 38 -10.46 -10.03 -8.22
CA LEU A 38 -11.06 -11.22 -8.87
C LEU A 38 -11.80 -10.92 -10.19
N ASN A 39 -12.48 -9.78 -10.26
CA ASN A 39 -13.28 -9.39 -11.42
C ASN A 39 -12.49 -8.65 -12.51
N ASP A 40 -11.28 -8.16 -12.19
CA ASP A 40 -10.50 -7.29 -13.07
C ASP A 40 -9.39 -8.03 -13.83
N LYS A 41 -9.01 -9.23 -13.36
CA LYS A 41 -7.99 -10.09 -14.00
C LYS A 41 -6.73 -9.33 -14.41
N VAL A 42 -6.27 -8.42 -13.55
CA VAL A 42 -5.05 -7.65 -13.79
C VAL A 42 -3.85 -8.59 -13.73
N ASN A 43 -2.98 -8.50 -14.72
CA ASN A 43 -1.74 -9.28 -14.73
C ASN A 43 -0.72 -8.62 -13.80
N CYS A 44 -0.04 -9.42 -12.96
CA CYS A 44 0.93 -8.90 -11.98
C CYS A 44 2.17 -8.24 -12.60
N ASP A 45 2.49 -8.54 -13.87
CA ASP A 45 3.59 -7.89 -14.62
C ASP A 45 3.38 -6.38 -14.79
N LEU A 46 2.12 -5.90 -14.70
CA LEU A 46 1.80 -4.45 -14.71
C LEU A 46 2.61 -3.67 -13.67
N PHE A 47 2.86 -4.27 -12.51
CA PHE A 47 3.57 -3.63 -11.40
C PHE A 47 5.10 -3.68 -11.55
N GLY A 48 5.62 -4.22 -12.66
CA GLY A 48 7.06 -4.29 -12.92
C GLY A 48 7.75 -2.91 -12.88
N GLU A 49 7.04 -1.84 -13.25
CA GLU A 49 7.57 -0.47 -13.25
C GLU A 49 7.96 0.05 -11.86
N ILE A 50 7.38 -0.51 -10.80
CA ILE A 50 7.73 -0.18 -9.40
C ILE A 50 9.22 -0.44 -9.12
N SER A 51 9.85 -1.34 -9.87
CA SER A 51 11.30 -1.60 -9.80
C SER A 51 12.18 -0.37 -10.04
N THR A 52 11.64 0.69 -10.64
CA THR A 52 12.32 1.96 -10.88
C THR A 52 12.68 2.70 -9.59
N VAL A 53 11.85 2.60 -8.56
CA VAL A 53 12.07 3.28 -7.26
C VAL A 53 12.30 2.31 -6.10
N LEU A 54 11.83 1.08 -6.22
CA LEU A 54 12.00 0.03 -5.22
C LEU A 54 12.54 -1.23 -5.90
N PRO A 55 13.79 -1.64 -5.67
CA PRO A 55 14.36 -2.80 -6.35
C PRO A 55 13.58 -4.07 -6.01
N LYS A 56 13.39 -4.96 -7.00
CA LYS A 56 12.75 -6.27 -6.77
C LYS A 56 13.58 -7.08 -5.78
N ALA A 57 12.95 -7.60 -4.74
CA ALA A 57 13.58 -8.39 -3.69
C ALA A 57 13.10 -9.84 -3.73
N LYS A 58 13.81 -10.72 -3.01
CA LYS A 58 13.41 -12.12 -2.86
C LYS A 58 12.15 -12.17 -1.99
N PRO A 59 11.03 -12.71 -2.49
CA PRO A 59 9.83 -12.85 -1.68
C PRO A 59 9.95 -14.02 -0.70
N TRP A 60 9.16 -13.98 0.37
CA TRP A 60 9.05 -15.07 1.33
C TRP A 60 7.97 -16.10 0.94
N HIS A 61 7.12 -15.76 -0.02
CA HIS A 61 6.12 -16.64 -0.62
C HIS A 61 6.28 -16.71 -2.14
N LYS A 62 5.95 -17.85 -2.76
CA LYS A 62 6.08 -18.04 -4.22
C LYS A 62 5.11 -17.16 -5.03
N ASP A 63 3.97 -16.84 -4.44
CA ASP A 63 2.88 -16.08 -5.06
C ASP A 63 2.98 -14.57 -4.73
N LEU A 64 4.05 -14.16 -4.05
CA LEU A 64 4.32 -12.76 -3.69
C LEU A 64 5.43 -12.21 -4.59
N THR A 65 5.17 -11.08 -5.24
CA THR A 65 6.22 -10.20 -5.77
C THR A 65 6.46 -9.07 -4.78
N LEU A 66 7.71 -8.96 -4.32
CA LEU A 66 8.15 -7.92 -3.38
C LEU A 66 9.09 -6.94 -4.09
N PHE A 67 8.78 -5.66 -4.02
CA PHE A 67 9.69 -4.56 -4.33
C PHE A 67 10.08 -3.85 -3.03
N GLY A 68 11.35 -3.49 -2.87
CA GLY A 68 11.86 -2.87 -1.65
C GLY A 68 12.15 -3.90 -0.56
N ARG A 69 11.88 -3.54 0.70
CA ARG A 69 12.19 -4.39 1.87
C ARG A 69 11.03 -4.45 2.83
N GLN A 70 10.69 -5.66 3.28
CA GLN A 70 9.61 -5.90 4.24
C GLN A 70 9.80 -5.16 5.58
N ASP A 71 11.05 -4.89 5.97
CA ASP A 71 11.38 -4.14 7.19
C ASP A 71 11.48 -2.62 6.98
N SER A 72 11.19 -2.11 5.79
CA SER A 72 11.20 -0.68 5.45
C SER A 72 10.11 -0.36 4.39
N ASN A 73 10.39 0.55 3.45
CA ASN A 73 9.50 0.80 2.32
C ASN A 73 9.40 -0.44 1.42
N CYS A 74 8.19 -0.87 1.12
CA CYS A 74 7.95 -1.95 0.18
C CYS A 74 6.67 -1.75 -0.63
N PHE A 75 6.59 -2.48 -1.74
CA PHE A 75 5.39 -2.67 -2.54
C PHE A 75 5.23 -4.17 -2.76
N GLU A 76 4.07 -4.70 -2.41
CA GLU A 76 3.76 -6.12 -2.38
C GLU A 76 2.60 -6.40 -3.34
N VAL A 77 2.80 -7.39 -4.22
CA VAL A 77 1.78 -7.88 -5.15
C VAL A 77 1.61 -9.37 -4.93
N TYR A 78 0.48 -9.78 -4.38
CA TYR A 78 0.07 -11.17 -4.35
C TYR A 78 -0.64 -11.52 -5.64
N SER A 79 -0.31 -12.67 -6.21
CA SER A 79 -0.90 -13.13 -7.45
C SER A 79 -0.98 -14.65 -7.53
N GLU A 80 -2.13 -15.17 -7.94
CA GLU A 80 -2.29 -16.58 -8.29
C GLU A 80 -2.42 -16.72 -9.82
N TYR A 81 -1.69 -17.68 -10.40
CA TYR A 81 -1.65 -17.90 -11.86
C TYR A 81 -1.33 -16.64 -12.70
N GLY A 82 -0.56 -15.70 -12.14
CA GLY A 82 -0.19 -14.44 -12.78
C GLY A 82 -1.26 -13.35 -12.74
N LEU A 83 -2.40 -13.61 -12.09
CA LEU A 83 -3.46 -12.64 -11.85
C LEU A 83 -3.33 -12.09 -10.44
N VAL A 84 -3.49 -10.78 -10.30
CA VAL A 84 -3.41 -10.08 -9.03
C VAL A 84 -4.55 -10.51 -8.12
N GLU A 85 -4.23 -10.77 -6.86
CA GLU A 85 -5.18 -11.03 -5.78
C GLU A 85 -5.12 -9.94 -4.71
N SER A 86 -3.96 -9.35 -4.45
CA SER A 86 -3.83 -8.26 -3.48
C SER A 86 -2.65 -7.39 -3.83
N VAL A 87 -2.79 -6.08 -3.58
CA VAL A 87 -1.70 -5.12 -3.80
C VAL A 87 -1.65 -4.17 -2.62
N SER A 88 -0.46 -4.02 -2.04
CA SER A 88 -0.25 -3.08 -0.94
C SER A 88 1.12 -2.42 -1.05
N PHE A 89 1.27 -1.28 -0.38
CA PHE A 89 2.57 -0.69 -0.17
C PHE A 89 2.70 -0.14 1.23
N ARG A 90 3.94 -0.10 1.70
CA ARG A 90 4.29 0.35 3.03
C ARG A 90 5.27 1.50 2.94
N ILE A 91 4.99 2.54 3.72
CA ILE A 91 5.87 3.67 3.90
C ILE A 91 6.55 3.55 5.26
N ASP A 92 7.87 3.51 5.26
CA ASP A 92 8.71 3.71 6.43
C ASP A 92 8.96 5.20 6.59
N PHE A 93 8.17 5.83 7.47
CA PHE A 93 8.19 7.28 7.63
C PHE A 93 9.44 7.82 8.35
N THR A 94 10.38 6.95 8.73
CA THR A 94 11.69 7.33 9.27
C THR A 94 12.76 7.46 8.19
N THR A 95 12.42 7.13 6.95
CA THR A 95 13.32 7.21 5.78
C THR A 95 12.99 8.40 4.88
N LEU A 96 13.83 8.64 3.87
CA LEU A 96 13.53 9.59 2.79
C LEU A 96 12.60 8.94 1.76
N TYR A 97 11.33 8.76 2.12
CA TYR A 97 10.34 8.02 1.31
C TYR A 97 9.64 8.88 0.23
N LYS A 98 9.89 10.19 0.18
CA LYS A 98 9.11 11.13 -0.66
C LYS A 98 9.10 10.73 -2.14
N ASP A 99 10.28 10.46 -2.71
CA ASP A 99 10.38 10.14 -4.14
C ASP A 99 9.75 8.78 -4.47
N ILE A 100 9.82 7.82 -3.53
CA ILE A 100 9.14 6.52 -3.63
C ILE A 100 7.63 6.73 -3.63
N LEU A 101 7.11 7.53 -2.68
CA LEU A 101 5.69 7.83 -2.56
C LEU A 101 5.18 8.56 -3.81
N ASP A 102 5.86 9.62 -4.26
CA ASP A 102 5.45 10.39 -5.44
C ASP A 102 5.38 9.51 -6.70
N PHE A 103 6.37 8.63 -6.90
CA PHE A 103 6.36 7.69 -8.02
C PHE A 103 5.20 6.69 -7.93
N ILE A 104 5.00 6.07 -6.76
CA ILE A 104 3.89 5.13 -6.55
C ILE A 104 2.56 5.83 -6.84
N LEU A 105 2.33 7.01 -6.26
CA LEU A 105 1.06 7.72 -6.47
C LEU A 105 0.83 8.08 -7.94
N GLU A 106 1.86 8.48 -8.69
CA GLU A 106 1.74 8.74 -10.13
C GLU A 106 1.44 7.46 -10.92
N PHE A 107 2.14 6.36 -10.63
CA PHE A 107 1.83 5.05 -11.23
C PHE A 107 0.38 4.65 -10.99
N LEU A 108 -0.13 4.81 -9.76
CA LEU A 108 -1.52 4.50 -9.43
C LEU A 108 -2.51 5.41 -10.16
N ARG A 109 -2.19 6.70 -10.36
CA ARG A 109 -3.03 7.61 -11.17
C ARG A 109 -3.09 7.17 -12.63
N LEU A 110 -1.96 6.80 -13.22
CA LEU A 110 -1.86 6.41 -14.62
C LEU A 110 -2.64 5.12 -14.94
N HIS A 111 -2.71 4.19 -13.98
CA HIS A 111 -3.40 2.91 -14.14
C HIS A 111 -4.82 2.87 -13.54
N ASP A 112 -5.38 4.02 -13.20
CA ASP A 112 -6.73 4.17 -12.63
C ASP A 112 -6.96 3.36 -11.36
N PHE A 113 -5.99 3.40 -10.46
CA PHE A 113 -6.05 2.82 -9.13
C PHE A 113 -6.36 3.86 -8.06
N LEU A 114 -6.72 3.36 -6.88
CA LEU A 114 -6.94 4.12 -5.65
C LEU A 114 -6.19 3.45 -4.50
N ILE A 115 -6.03 4.19 -3.40
CA ILE A 115 -5.47 3.65 -2.16
C ILE A 115 -6.48 3.69 -1.04
N ILE A 116 -6.40 2.71 -0.16
CA ILE A 116 -7.19 2.58 1.06
C ILE A 116 -6.21 2.59 2.24
N ASP A 117 -6.49 3.45 3.21
CA ASP A 117 -5.67 3.57 4.42
C ASP A 117 -5.98 2.45 5.45
N GLU A 118 -5.21 2.41 6.54
CA GLU A 118 -5.42 1.40 7.59
C GLU A 118 -6.76 1.53 8.33
N GLN A 119 -7.48 2.63 8.14
CA GLN A 119 -8.80 2.87 8.71
C GLN A 119 -9.92 2.42 7.75
N GLY A 120 -9.55 1.94 6.56
CA GLY A 120 -10.49 1.47 5.54
C GLY A 120 -11.07 2.59 4.69
N TYR A 121 -10.49 3.80 4.70
CA TYR A 121 -10.95 4.93 3.89
C TYR A 121 -10.12 5.08 2.62
N SER A 122 -10.83 5.27 1.51
CA SER A 122 -10.20 5.74 0.27
C SER A 122 -9.51 7.07 0.52
N SER A 123 -8.24 7.16 0.17
CA SER A 123 -7.46 8.39 0.30
C SER A 123 -7.16 8.98 -1.07
N SER A 124 -6.90 10.29 -1.11
CA SER A 124 -6.43 10.95 -2.33
C SER A 124 -5.07 10.38 -2.75
N LEU A 125 -4.75 10.53 -4.03
CA LEU A 125 -3.40 10.28 -4.53
C LEU A 125 -2.60 11.59 -4.51
N ASP A 126 -2.59 12.33 -3.40
CA ASP A 126 -1.78 13.53 -3.20
C ASP A 126 -0.74 13.28 -2.09
N SER A 127 0.55 13.51 -2.38
CA SER A 127 1.61 13.17 -1.43
C SER A 127 1.62 14.03 -0.17
N SER A 128 1.11 15.26 -0.23
CA SER A 128 0.99 16.13 0.95
C SER A 128 -0.13 15.63 1.86
N GLU A 129 -1.28 15.24 1.28
CA GLU A 129 -2.39 14.66 2.04
C GLU A 129 -2.00 13.32 2.67
N ILE A 130 -1.31 12.45 1.94
CA ILE A 130 -0.81 11.17 2.48
C ILE A 130 0.20 11.38 3.59
N LYS A 131 1.10 12.36 3.45
CA LYS A 131 2.01 12.73 4.54
C LYS A 131 1.24 13.19 5.78
N MET A 132 0.24 14.06 5.62
CA MET A 132 -0.59 14.50 6.74
C MET A 132 -1.35 13.33 7.39
N LEU A 133 -1.84 12.39 6.59
CA LEU A 133 -2.51 11.19 7.07
C LEU A 133 -1.56 10.33 7.93
N ILE A 134 -0.32 10.12 7.48
CA ILE A 134 0.71 9.40 8.24
C ILE A 134 1.05 10.15 9.53
N GLU A 135 1.26 11.46 9.49
CA GLU A 135 1.64 12.28 10.65
C GLU A 135 0.54 12.34 11.73
N ASN A 136 -0.72 12.20 11.35
CA ASN A 136 -1.87 12.13 12.25
C ASN A 136 -2.23 10.69 12.69
N SER A 137 -1.48 9.68 12.25
CA SER A 137 -1.73 8.29 12.59
C SER A 137 -1.35 7.95 14.03
N LYS A 138 -2.00 6.91 14.59
CA LYS A 138 -1.66 6.38 15.92
C LYS A 138 -0.20 5.88 15.97
N GLN A 139 0.29 5.32 14.87
CA GLN A 139 1.64 4.80 14.69
C GLN A 139 2.66 5.94 14.86
N PHE A 140 2.48 7.03 14.11
CA PHE A 140 3.37 8.18 14.16
C PHE A 140 3.42 8.80 15.55
N HIS A 141 2.27 9.02 16.19
CA HIS A 141 2.22 9.56 17.56
C HIS A 141 2.92 8.65 18.57
N LYS A 142 2.72 7.33 18.48
CA LYS A 142 3.42 6.35 19.34
C LYS A 142 4.93 6.37 19.11
N TYR A 143 5.37 6.39 17.85
CA TYR A 143 6.78 6.50 17.51
C TYR A 143 7.40 7.79 18.08
N LYS A 144 6.74 8.94 17.91
CA LYS A 144 7.21 10.22 18.45
C LYS A 144 7.32 10.22 19.97
N ALA A 145 6.34 9.65 20.68
CA ALA A 145 6.38 9.55 22.14
C ALA A 145 7.56 8.69 22.64
N LEU A 146 7.84 7.57 21.97
CA LEU A 146 8.95 6.68 22.31
C LEU A 146 10.31 7.31 21.95
N SER A 147 10.41 8.00 20.82
CA SER A 147 11.63 8.66 20.38
C SER A 147 12.00 9.90 21.20
N SER A 148 11.02 10.55 21.84
CA SER A 148 11.24 11.73 22.70
C SER A 148 11.59 11.37 24.15
N SER A 149 11.56 10.08 24.49
CA SER A 149 11.83 9.55 25.84
C SER A 149 13.26 9.01 25.99
N ILE A 150 14.12 9.25 24.99
CA ILE A 150 15.53 8.85 24.91
C ILE A 150 16.35 10.13 24.72
#